data_AF-A0AAU7YU91-F1
#
_entry.id   AF-A0AAU7YU91-F1
#
_cell.length_a   1.000
_cell.length_b   1.000
_cell.length_c   1.000
_cell.angle_alpha   90.00
_cell.angle_beta   90.00
_cell.angle_gamma   90.00
#
_symmetry.space_group_name_H-M   'P 1'
#
loop_
_entity.id
_entity.type
_entity.pdbx_description
1 polymer ?
#
loop_
_entity_poly.entity_id
_entity_poly.type
_entity_poly.pdbx_seq_one_letter_code
_entity_poly.pdbx_strand_id
1 'polypeptide(L)'
;MALRFTEQLDSADRALEGTGRLALCLGSGISRRKLPLLAQLIASAFRNLPHTAQADQLFLAVSRGQVFHLRLADMGITTAQPCTLDEFRGLADAVQADICNELINTYGDVFRDVESVYGSKRELLEAIDIEQFERAVPDVSHFYIAYLLIEGNISRVLTTNWDRLIEKAVAVSTSKPTNDFLTVAKDDATWLQRGERNTAVLAKVHGCATQYPTQCEQIVITTPELQVAAANGWRQDAVTEFLSGPTLFSGYSGSDYTLMVPTKVIDVLRKANALPAARYFVAEDKDLTAGALQLSGDRPDHHLRMYANDTFTSLYFAALRTRFKQAVELAGQQTRPERAFTRWSDAEWDELVRRLHHLLEVDLPSLLDDAIGLPGLRTYDESVGTIPVRLSELREMFIEGRVQHPNLYRPFRFDRIKDLVLLTLIAAFVELKAGRALSLSLNNEIAGLNFIESTGAVRTVCFVYGTYAPAVVPMVTSYLNDLEASLGPLPSFEVLIIPCSEYKVGTIPSFAPRPVLAKHLPGIATAIRTFVNPDVIFGASDFADLISRLRSELGV
;
A
#
# COMPACT_ATOMS: atom_id res chain seq x y z
N MET A 1 10.61 -5.32 17.76
CA MET A 1 9.31 -5.14 18.46
C MET A 1 8.36 -4.51 17.45
N ALA A 2 7.13 -5.01 17.32
CA ALA A 2 6.16 -4.41 16.41
C ALA A 2 5.76 -3.02 16.94
N LEU A 3 5.75 -2.02 16.06
CA LEU A 3 5.55 -0.60 16.40
C LEU A 3 4.07 -0.23 16.30
N ARG A 4 3.59 0.65 17.19
CA ARG A 4 2.26 1.28 17.06
C ARG A 4 2.21 2.20 15.85
N PHE A 5 1.02 2.46 15.30
CA PHE A 5 0.92 3.31 14.12
C PHE A 5 1.50 4.71 14.35
N THR A 6 1.43 5.28 15.55
CA THR A 6 2.07 6.57 15.86
C THR A 6 3.57 6.53 15.53
N GLU A 7 4.28 5.52 16.05
CA GLU A 7 5.71 5.35 15.85
C GLU A 7 6.06 5.02 14.38
N GLN A 8 5.17 4.28 13.71
CA GLN A 8 5.34 3.94 12.30
C GLN A 8 5.16 5.13 11.38
N LEU A 9 4.13 5.95 11.60
CA LEU A 9 3.89 7.17 10.82
C LEU A 9 5.02 8.17 11.00
N ASP A 10 5.54 8.35 12.22
CA ASP A 10 6.67 9.24 12.45
C ASP A 10 7.94 8.74 11.76
N SER A 11 8.11 7.43 11.66
CA SER A 11 9.21 6.83 10.91
C SER A 11 9.03 6.99 9.41
N ALA A 12 7.81 6.79 8.90
CA ALA A 12 7.46 6.98 7.50
C ALA A 12 7.57 8.45 7.05
N ASP A 13 7.15 9.41 7.89
CA ASP A 13 7.30 10.85 7.62
C ASP A 13 8.78 11.19 7.40
N ARG A 14 9.69 10.72 8.27
CA ARG A 14 11.14 10.93 8.10
C ARG A 14 11.67 10.39 6.76
N ALA A 15 11.07 9.31 6.25
CA ALA A 15 11.44 8.73 4.96
C ALA A 15 10.91 9.54 3.77
N LEU A 16 9.77 10.22 3.94
CA LEU A 16 9.15 11.09 2.94
C LEU A 16 9.68 12.54 3.00
N GLU A 17 10.28 12.95 4.13
CA GLU A 17 10.84 14.29 4.36
C GLU A 17 12.07 14.58 3.47
N GLY A 18 11.88 15.45 2.49
CA GLY A 18 12.90 15.88 1.54
C GLY A 18 12.39 15.68 0.12
N THR A 19 11.95 16.76 -0.50
CA THR A 19 11.15 16.87 -1.74
C THR A 19 11.73 16.27 -3.04
N GLY A 20 12.69 15.35 -2.96
CA GLY A 20 13.09 14.45 -4.04
C GLY A 20 12.39 13.11 -3.90
N ARG A 21 11.50 12.77 -4.85
CA ARG A 21 10.69 11.53 -4.86
C ARG A 21 11.50 10.31 -4.38
N LEU A 22 11.11 9.75 -3.23
CA LEU A 22 11.69 8.55 -2.62
C LEU A 22 11.75 7.43 -3.67
N ALA A 23 12.93 6.83 -3.85
CA ALA A 23 13.07 5.61 -4.62
C ALA A 23 12.77 4.40 -3.73
N LEU A 24 12.03 3.44 -4.25
CA LEU A 24 11.86 2.14 -3.61
C LEU A 24 12.83 1.14 -4.23
N CYS A 25 13.50 0.38 -3.39
CA CYS A 25 14.17 -0.85 -3.77
C CYS A 25 13.39 -1.98 -3.08
N LEU A 26 12.91 -2.95 -3.86
CA LEU A 26 12.01 -4.00 -3.40
C LEU A 26 12.56 -5.39 -3.71
N GLY A 27 12.72 -6.23 -2.69
CA GLY A 27 13.07 -7.64 -2.84
C GLY A 27 11.88 -8.59 -2.65
N SER A 28 12.16 -9.89 -2.70
CA SER A 28 11.13 -10.97 -2.66
C SER A 28 10.27 -10.97 -1.40
N GLY A 29 10.75 -10.35 -0.32
CA GLY A 29 10.06 -10.14 0.95
C GLY A 29 8.66 -9.52 0.82
N ILE A 30 8.46 -8.63 -0.18
CA ILE A 30 7.14 -8.01 -0.39
C ILE A 30 6.09 -8.99 -0.94
N SER A 31 6.53 -10.13 -1.47
CA SER A 31 5.72 -11.15 -2.17
C SER A 31 5.71 -12.52 -1.48
N ARG A 32 6.37 -12.67 -0.31
CA ARG A 32 6.55 -13.95 0.42
C ARG A 32 5.25 -14.76 0.66
N ARG A 33 4.09 -14.11 0.77
CA ARG A 33 2.79 -14.80 1.00
C ARG A 33 2.11 -15.28 -0.28
N LYS A 34 2.63 -14.92 -1.46
CA LYS A 34 1.99 -15.13 -2.76
C LYS A 34 2.79 -16.03 -3.69
N LEU A 35 4.08 -16.23 -3.42
CA LEU A 35 5.03 -16.89 -4.30
C LEU A 35 5.88 -17.88 -3.51
N PRO A 36 6.41 -18.91 -4.19
CA PRO A 36 7.31 -19.86 -3.54
C PRO A 36 8.57 -19.17 -3.01
N LEU A 37 9.07 -19.68 -1.88
CA LEU A 37 10.35 -19.27 -1.33
C LEU A 37 11.50 -19.82 -2.18
N LEU A 38 12.68 -19.18 -2.10
CA LEU A 38 13.83 -19.59 -2.90
C LEU A 38 14.24 -21.05 -2.64
N ALA A 39 14.15 -21.53 -1.39
CA ALA A 39 14.38 -22.93 -1.07
C ALA A 39 13.39 -23.89 -1.75
N GLN A 40 12.14 -23.47 -1.93
CA GLN A 40 11.14 -24.25 -2.66
C GLN A 40 11.46 -24.29 -4.16
N LEU A 41 11.96 -23.18 -4.73
CA LEU A 41 12.43 -23.16 -6.12
C LEU A 41 13.64 -24.06 -6.33
N ILE A 42 14.62 -24.03 -5.41
CA ILE A 42 15.79 -24.91 -5.42
C ILE A 42 15.34 -26.38 -5.32
N ALA A 43 14.42 -26.68 -4.40
CA ALA A 43 13.86 -28.02 -4.25
C ALA A 43 13.13 -28.49 -5.52
N SER A 44 12.32 -27.62 -6.14
CA SER A 44 11.65 -27.91 -7.42
C SER A 44 12.66 -28.20 -8.52
N ALA A 45 13.72 -27.40 -8.61
CA ALA A 45 14.77 -27.58 -9.60
C ALA A 45 15.49 -28.93 -9.44
N PHE A 46 15.77 -29.37 -8.21
CA PHE A 46 16.32 -30.72 -7.97
C PHE A 46 15.31 -31.82 -8.26
N ARG A 47 14.08 -31.70 -7.73
CA ARG A 47 13.01 -32.70 -7.87
C ARG A 47 12.76 -33.04 -9.34
N ASN A 48 12.73 -32.01 -10.18
CA ASN A 48 12.39 -32.13 -11.60
C ASN A 48 13.60 -32.39 -12.51
N LEU A 49 14.80 -32.61 -11.95
CA LEU A 49 15.97 -32.99 -12.75
C LEU A 49 15.62 -34.21 -13.63
N PRO A 50 16.21 -34.35 -14.83
CA PRO A 50 15.98 -35.54 -15.65
C PRO A 50 16.58 -36.79 -14.99
N HIS A 51 16.02 -37.98 -15.26
CA HIS A 51 16.55 -39.26 -14.78
C HIS A 51 17.82 -39.65 -15.56
N THR A 52 18.95 -39.04 -15.20
CA THR A 52 20.25 -39.29 -15.84
C THR A 52 21.35 -39.45 -14.79
N ALA A 53 22.42 -40.19 -15.15
CA ALA A 53 23.57 -40.35 -14.26
C ALA A 53 24.23 -39.00 -13.89
N GLN A 54 24.16 -38.00 -14.77
CA GLN A 54 24.68 -36.66 -14.50
C GLN A 54 23.85 -35.94 -13.42
N ALA A 55 22.52 -36.05 -13.49
CA ALA A 55 21.61 -35.51 -12.47
C ALA A 55 21.85 -36.15 -11.10
N ASP A 56 21.98 -37.48 -11.07
CA ASP A 56 22.25 -38.22 -9.84
C ASP A 56 23.60 -37.80 -9.23
N GLN A 57 24.65 -37.68 -10.05
CA GLN A 57 25.96 -37.24 -9.60
C GLN A 57 25.94 -35.81 -9.04
N LEU A 58 25.28 -34.87 -9.73
CA LEU A 58 25.13 -33.50 -9.26
C LEU A 58 24.43 -33.46 -7.90
N PHE A 59 23.27 -34.12 -7.79
CA PHE A 59 22.50 -34.13 -6.56
C PHE A 59 23.27 -34.79 -5.41
N LEU A 60 23.94 -35.93 -5.65
CA LEU A 60 24.76 -36.60 -4.65
C LEU A 60 25.91 -35.71 -4.13
N ALA A 61 26.52 -34.91 -5.00
CA ALA A 61 27.56 -33.96 -4.60
C ALA A 61 26.99 -32.88 -3.66
N VAL A 62 25.84 -32.29 -4.00
CA VAL A 62 25.14 -31.30 -3.15
C VAL A 62 24.70 -31.93 -1.82
N SER A 63 24.03 -33.09 -1.89
CA SER A 63 23.54 -33.87 -0.76
C SER A 63 24.64 -34.24 0.24
N ARG A 64 25.84 -34.58 -0.28
CA ARG A 64 27.03 -34.82 0.54
C ARG A 64 27.57 -33.53 1.15
N GLY A 65 27.75 -32.48 0.34
CA GLY A 65 28.31 -31.20 0.79
C GLY A 65 27.45 -30.51 1.86
N GLN A 66 26.12 -30.64 1.74
CA GLN A 66 25.13 -30.08 2.67
C GLN A 66 24.66 -31.08 3.73
N VAL A 67 25.25 -32.27 3.78
CA VAL A 67 24.95 -33.34 4.75
C VAL A 67 23.45 -33.61 4.92
N PHE A 68 22.69 -33.68 3.82
CA PHE A 68 21.22 -33.83 3.85
C PHE A 68 20.75 -35.03 4.69
N HIS A 69 21.47 -36.15 4.64
CA HIS A 69 21.16 -37.34 5.43
C HIS A 69 21.13 -37.08 6.95
N LEU A 70 22.00 -36.20 7.49
CA LEU A 70 21.99 -35.84 8.91
C LEU A 70 20.78 -34.96 9.24
N ARG A 71 20.48 -33.96 8.41
CA ARG A 71 19.32 -33.09 8.60
C ARG A 71 18.00 -33.85 8.52
N LEU A 72 17.93 -34.82 7.61
CA LEU A 72 16.78 -35.71 7.50
C LEU A 72 16.66 -36.63 8.71
N ALA A 73 17.79 -37.15 9.23
CA ALA A 73 17.80 -37.94 10.45
C ALA A 73 17.32 -37.14 11.68
N ASP A 74 17.68 -35.85 11.78
CA ASP A 74 17.18 -34.94 12.83
C ASP A 74 15.66 -34.75 12.76
N MET A 75 15.06 -34.90 11.57
CA MET A 75 13.62 -34.90 11.34
C MET A 75 12.97 -36.29 11.51
N GLY A 76 13.74 -37.32 11.89
CA GLY A 76 13.27 -38.70 12.02
C GLY A 76 13.12 -39.46 10.69
N ILE A 77 13.71 -38.95 9.60
CA ILE A 77 13.64 -39.53 8.25
C ILE A 77 14.95 -40.25 7.95
N THR A 78 14.87 -41.56 7.70
CA THR A 78 16.05 -42.37 7.35
C THR A 78 16.26 -42.37 5.83
N THR A 79 17.49 -42.08 5.39
CA THR A 79 17.92 -42.12 3.98
C THR A 79 19.32 -42.70 3.85
N ALA A 80 19.77 -42.94 2.62
CA ALA A 80 21.15 -43.29 2.31
C ALA A 80 22.13 -42.17 2.72
N GLN A 81 23.42 -42.51 2.77
CA GLN A 81 24.49 -41.57 3.13
C GLN A 81 25.50 -41.44 1.97
N PRO A 82 25.42 -40.38 1.14
CA PRO A 82 24.47 -39.27 1.17
C PRO A 82 23.07 -39.65 0.65
N CYS A 83 22.07 -38.82 0.95
CA CYS A 83 20.70 -38.98 0.44
C CYS A 83 20.71 -38.92 -1.09
N THR A 84 20.03 -39.87 -1.74
CA THR A 84 19.93 -39.98 -3.20
C THR A 84 18.84 -39.07 -3.78
N LEU A 85 18.90 -38.82 -5.09
CA LEU A 85 17.91 -37.99 -5.78
C LEU A 85 16.50 -38.60 -5.73
N ASP A 86 16.39 -39.92 -5.87
CA ASP A 86 15.10 -40.62 -5.79
C ASP A 86 14.51 -40.60 -4.37
N GLU A 87 15.35 -40.75 -3.34
CA GLU A 87 14.91 -40.55 -1.96
C GLU A 87 14.41 -39.12 -1.73
N PHE A 88 15.14 -38.12 -2.22
CA PHE A 88 14.74 -36.71 -2.14
C PHE A 88 13.38 -36.45 -2.82
N ARG A 89 13.17 -36.97 -4.03
CA ARG A 89 11.89 -36.87 -4.75
C ARG A 89 10.73 -37.52 -3.99
N GLY A 90 11.01 -38.55 -3.21
CA GLY A 90 10.04 -39.22 -2.34
C GLY A 90 9.67 -38.46 -1.07
N LEU A 91 10.40 -37.39 -0.72
CA LEU A 91 10.11 -36.56 0.44
C LEU A 91 8.92 -35.63 0.16
N ALA A 92 8.19 -35.26 1.22
CA ALA A 92 7.19 -34.20 1.13
C ALA A 92 7.83 -32.85 0.78
N ASP A 93 7.13 -32.04 -0.01
CA ASP A 93 7.61 -30.73 -0.51
C ASP A 93 8.15 -29.80 0.58
N ALA A 94 7.49 -29.77 1.75
CA ALA A 94 7.94 -28.97 2.89
C ALA A 94 9.32 -29.43 3.39
N VAL A 95 9.54 -30.74 3.48
CA VAL A 95 10.82 -31.33 3.91
C VAL A 95 11.91 -31.03 2.87
N GLN A 96 11.60 -31.16 1.57
CA GLN A 96 12.53 -30.82 0.50
C GLN A 96 13.00 -29.35 0.60
N ALA A 97 12.05 -28.42 0.79
CA ALA A 97 12.36 -27.01 0.97
C ALA A 97 13.22 -26.77 2.22
N ASP A 98 12.86 -27.39 3.35
CA ASP A 98 13.56 -27.19 4.61
C ASP A 98 15.05 -27.58 4.53
N ILE A 99 15.36 -28.73 3.91
CA ILE A 99 16.76 -29.16 3.75
C ILE A 99 17.54 -28.32 2.73
N CYS A 100 16.84 -27.68 1.77
CA CYS A 100 17.41 -26.76 0.79
C CYS A 100 17.61 -25.34 1.33
N ASN A 101 17.14 -24.98 2.53
CA ASN A 101 17.26 -23.60 3.06
C ASN A 101 18.70 -23.06 3.09
N GLU A 102 19.68 -23.90 3.41
CA GLU A 102 21.09 -23.49 3.46
C GLU A 102 21.68 -23.15 2.08
N LEU A 103 21.03 -23.61 1.01
CA LEU A 103 21.43 -23.32 -0.37
C LEU A 103 20.98 -21.95 -0.86
N ILE A 104 20.12 -21.24 -0.10
CA ILE A 104 19.63 -19.90 -0.46
C ILE A 104 20.80 -18.92 -0.67
N ASN A 105 21.85 -19.01 0.14
CA ASN A 105 22.99 -18.08 0.05
C ASN A 105 23.85 -18.29 -1.20
N THR A 106 23.73 -19.45 -1.86
CA THR A 106 24.47 -19.81 -3.07
C THR A 106 23.53 -20.17 -4.22
N TYR A 107 22.28 -19.69 -4.17
CA TYR A 107 21.23 -20.12 -5.11
C TYR A 107 21.64 -19.94 -6.58
N GLY A 108 22.33 -18.84 -6.90
CA GLY A 108 22.78 -18.58 -8.28
C GLY A 108 23.80 -19.62 -8.78
N ASP A 109 24.61 -20.19 -7.89
CA ASP A 109 25.55 -21.26 -8.22
C ASP A 109 24.81 -22.59 -8.37
N VAL A 110 23.84 -22.85 -7.49
CA VAL A 110 22.98 -24.03 -7.57
C VAL A 110 22.21 -24.04 -8.89
N PHE A 111 21.59 -22.92 -9.27
CA PHE A 111 20.86 -22.85 -10.54
C PHE A 111 21.78 -22.94 -11.75
N ARG A 112 23.00 -22.37 -11.71
CA ARG A 112 23.99 -22.59 -12.78
C ARG A 112 24.30 -24.07 -12.96
N ASP A 113 24.56 -24.77 -11.86
CA ASP A 113 24.97 -26.17 -11.90
C ASP A 113 23.79 -27.06 -12.36
N VAL A 114 22.58 -26.77 -11.90
CA VAL A 114 21.35 -27.46 -12.30
C VAL A 114 20.98 -27.17 -13.76
N GLU A 115 21.15 -25.93 -14.25
CA GLU A 115 20.93 -25.56 -15.67
C GLU A 115 21.78 -26.43 -16.60
N SER A 116 23.02 -26.71 -16.23
CA SER A 116 23.93 -27.55 -17.02
C SER A 116 23.43 -28.99 -17.22
N VAL A 117 22.56 -29.47 -16.33
CA VAL A 117 21.94 -30.80 -16.42
C VAL A 117 20.63 -30.75 -17.20
N TYR A 118 19.85 -29.67 -17.06
CA TYR A 118 18.67 -29.46 -17.90
C TYR A 118 19.04 -29.29 -19.38
N GLY A 119 20.16 -28.64 -19.67
CA GLY A 119 20.66 -28.43 -21.03
C GLY A 119 20.26 -27.07 -21.63
N SER A 120 19.23 -26.43 -21.07
CA SER A 120 18.88 -25.05 -21.39
C SER A 120 18.24 -24.30 -20.23
N LYS A 121 18.40 -22.98 -20.21
CA LYS A 121 17.69 -22.07 -19.31
C LYS A 121 16.18 -22.21 -19.37
N ARG A 122 15.62 -22.43 -20.56
CA ARG A 122 14.17 -22.60 -20.74
C ARG A 122 13.66 -23.81 -19.95
N GLU A 123 14.36 -24.93 -20.02
CA GLU A 123 13.99 -26.16 -19.30
C GLU A 123 14.18 -25.99 -17.79
N LEU A 124 15.21 -25.28 -17.34
CA LEU A 124 15.34 -24.90 -15.93
C LEU A 124 14.15 -24.06 -15.45
N LEU A 125 13.79 -23.01 -16.21
CA LEU A 125 12.69 -22.11 -15.87
C LEU A 125 11.33 -22.84 -15.86
N GLU A 126 11.13 -23.79 -16.77
CA GLU A 126 9.97 -24.69 -16.79
C GLU A 126 9.96 -25.58 -15.54
N ALA A 127 11.10 -26.16 -15.16
CA ALA A 127 11.22 -27.03 -14.00
C ALA A 127 10.98 -26.34 -12.64
N ILE A 128 11.11 -25.01 -12.57
CA ILE A 128 10.75 -24.24 -11.38
C ILE A 128 9.37 -23.57 -11.47
N ASP A 129 8.60 -23.86 -12.53
CA ASP A 129 7.32 -23.23 -12.86
C ASP A 129 7.42 -21.70 -12.76
N ILE A 130 8.28 -21.06 -13.56
CA ILE A 130 8.41 -19.59 -13.55
C ILE A 130 7.08 -18.89 -13.92
N GLU A 131 6.20 -19.54 -14.68
CA GLU A 131 4.90 -18.98 -15.07
C GLU A 131 3.98 -18.70 -13.86
N GLN A 132 4.17 -19.39 -12.73
CA GLN A 132 3.41 -19.08 -11.51
C GLN A 132 3.60 -17.62 -11.04
N PHE A 133 4.77 -17.02 -11.31
CA PHE A 133 5.07 -15.63 -10.97
C PHE A 133 4.25 -14.63 -11.80
N GLU A 134 3.86 -15.01 -13.02
CA GLU A 134 2.91 -14.23 -13.80
C GLU A 134 1.47 -14.45 -13.31
N ARG A 135 1.11 -15.66 -12.87
CA ARG A 135 -0.27 -16.00 -12.48
C ARG A 135 -0.67 -15.51 -11.10
N ALA A 136 0.29 -15.30 -10.20
CA ALA A 136 0.06 -14.87 -8.82
C ALA A 136 -0.78 -13.58 -8.70
N VAL A 137 -1.48 -13.45 -7.57
CA VAL A 137 -2.35 -12.30 -7.27
C VAL A 137 -1.67 -11.35 -6.27
N PRO A 138 -1.89 -10.02 -6.40
CA PRO A 138 -1.26 -9.06 -5.50
C PRO A 138 -1.63 -9.28 -4.04
N ASP A 139 -0.71 -8.88 -3.17
CA ASP A 139 -0.93 -8.77 -1.73
C ASP A 139 -1.17 -7.30 -1.32
N VAL A 140 -1.57 -7.07 -0.07
CA VAL A 140 -1.87 -5.74 0.48
C VAL A 140 -0.73 -4.74 0.26
N SER A 141 0.53 -5.13 0.53
CA SER A 141 1.72 -4.32 0.24
C SER A 141 1.75 -3.77 -1.20
N HIS A 142 1.42 -4.61 -2.18
CA HIS A 142 1.44 -4.25 -3.59
C HIS A 142 0.35 -3.21 -3.92
N PHE A 143 -0.83 -3.32 -3.31
CA PHE A 143 -1.90 -2.32 -3.46
C PHE A 143 -1.48 -0.97 -2.88
N TYR A 144 -0.89 -0.94 -1.68
CA TYR A 144 -0.37 0.31 -1.10
C TYR A 144 0.75 0.93 -1.93
N ILE A 145 1.66 0.13 -2.50
CA ILE A 145 2.65 0.59 -3.48
C ILE A 145 1.95 1.19 -4.71
N ALA A 146 0.94 0.50 -5.26
CA ALA A 146 0.18 0.97 -6.41
C ALA A 146 -0.50 2.31 -6.13
N TYR A 147 -1.12 2.50 -4.97
CA TYR A 147 -1.72 3.78 -4.58
C TYR A 147 -0.68 4.90 -4.48
N LEU A 148 0.48 4.63 -3.87
CA LEU A 148 1.59 5.59 -3.80
C LEU A 148 2.11 6.00 -5.18
N LEU A 149 2.16 5.07 -6.14
CA LEU A 149 2.52 5.33 -7.54
C LEU A 149 1.46 6.17 -8.26
N ILE A 150 0.18 5.79 -8.11
CA ILE A 150 -0.96 6.49 -8.71
C ILE A 150 -1.07 7.94 -8.18
N GLU A 151 -0.76 8.15 -6.90
CA GLU A 151 -0.69 9.46 -6.26
C GLU A 151 0.52 10.30 -6.65
N GLY A 152 1.54 9.70 -7.30
CA GLY A 152 2.80 10.35 -7.61
C GLY A 152 3.70 10.62 -6.39
N ASN A 153 3.40 10.02 -5.23
CA ASN A 153 4.25 10.12 -4.03
C ASN A 153 5.56 9.33 -4.22
N ILE A 154 5.54 8.32 -5.08
CA ILE A 154 6.69 7.51 -5.47
C ILE A 154 6.74 7.47 -7.00
N SER A 155 7.93 7.62 -7.58
CA SER A 155 8.09 7.54 -9.05
C SER A 155 9.21 6.63 -9.51
N ARG A 156 9.94 6.00 -8.61
CA ARG A 156 11.09 5.15 -8.92
C ARG A 156 11.01 3.91 -8.07
N VAL A 157 10.88 2.75 -8.70
CA VAL A 157 10.82 1.45 -8.05
C VAL A 157 11.79 0.50 -8.74
N LEU A 158 12.82 0.08 -8.03
CA LEU A 158 13.74 -0.97 -8.44
C LEU A 158 13.29 -2.28 -7.78
N THR A 159 13.24 -3.37 -8.52
CA THR A 159 12.95 -4.69 -7.91
C THR A 159 13.72 -5.83 -8.55
N THR A 160 14.07 -6.81 -7.72
CA THR A 160 14.63 -8.10 -8.12
C THR A 160 13.57 -9.17 -8.34
N ASN A 161 12.29 -8.84 -8.17
CA ASN A 161 11.20 -9.79 -8.27
C ASN A 161 10.83 -10.06 -9.74
N TRP A 162 10.62 -11.34 -10.07
CA TRP A 162 10.19 -11.75 -11.42
C TRP A 162 8.69 -11.54 -11.64
N ASP A 163 7.87 -11.52 -10.59
CA ASP A 163 6.40 -11.46 -10.64
C ASP A 163 5.82 -10.12 -11.10
N ARG A 164 4.55 -10.11 -11.49
CA ARG A 164 3.84 -8.90 -11.96
C ARG A 164 2.97 -8.24 -10.90
N LEU A 165 3.21 -8.47 -9.62
CA LEU A 165 2.23 -8.16 -8.59
C LEU A 165 1.99 -6.65 -8.42
N ILE A 166 3.01 -5.81 -8.61
CA ILE A 166 2.86 -4.34 -8.57
C ILE A 166 2.07 -3.86 -9.80
N GLU A 167 2.43 -4.35 -10.99
CA GLU A 167 1.76 -4.00 -12.24
C GLU A 167 0.27 -4.38 -12.20
N LYS A 168 -0.04 -5.59 -11.71
CA LYS A 168 -1.41 -6.06 -11.51
C LYS A 168 -2.15 -5.23 -10.46
N ALA A 169 -1.51 -4.86 -9.36
CA ALA A 169 -2.12 -4.01 -8.34
C ALA A 169 -2.51 -2.64 -8.93
N VAL A 170 -1.65 -2.02 -9.75
CA VAL A 170 -1.99 -0.79 -10.46
C VAL A 170 -3.16 -1.01 -11.42
N ALA A 171 -3.13 -2.08 -12.23
CA ALA A 171 -4.17 -2.38 -13.20
C ALA A 171 -5.56 -2.61 -12.57
N VAL A 172 -5.62 -3.31 -11.43
CA VAL A 172 -6.87 -3.59 -10.71
C VAL A 172 -7.37 -2.36 -9.95
N SER A 173 -6.47 -1.49 -9.52
CA SER A 173 -6.81 -0.33 -8.69
C SER A 173 -7.49 0.81 -9.45
N THR A 174 -7.49 0.82 -10.78
CA THR A 174 -7.92 2.00 -11.55
C THR A 174 -8.59 1.62 -12.87
N SER A 175 -9.46 2.51 -13.37
CA SER A 175 -10.11 2.32 -14.67
C SER A 175 -9.23 2.73 -15.86
N LYS A 176 -8.09 3.38 -15.60
CA LYS A 176 -7.18 3.85 -16.64
C LYS A 176 -6.12 2.78 -16.97
N PRO A 177 -5.57 2.77 -18.18
CA PRO A 177 -4.46 1.90 -18.54
C PRO A 177 -3.28 2.03 -17.57
N THR A 178 -2.64 0.90 -17.22
CA THR A 178 -1.48 0.87 -16.30
C THR A 178 -0.34 1.81 -16.74
N ASN A 179 -0.13 1.94 -18.04
CA ASN A 179 0.90 2.78 -18.65
C ASN A 179 0.63 4.30 -18.56
N ASP A 180 -0.52 4.72 -18.01
CA ASP A 180 -0.78 6.10 -17.60
C ASP A 180 -0.15 6.43 -16.24
N PHE A 181 0.24 5.42 -15.45
CA PHE A 181 0.82 5.58 -14.12
C PHE A 181 2.22 4.98 -14.00
N LEU A 182 2.48 3.88 -14.71
CA LEU A 182 3.67 3.06 -14.52
C LEU A 182 4.29 2.62 -15.86
N THR A 183 5.56 2.95 -16.05
CA THR A 183 6.41 2.40 -17.10
C THR A 183 7.26 1.27 -16.52
N VAL A 184 7.22 0.10 -17.16
CA VAL A 184 7.97 -1.08 -16.70
C VAL A 184 9.19 -1.27 -17.58
N ALA A 185 10.37 -1.16 -16.99
CA ALA A 185 11.65 -1.46 -17.63
C ALA A 185 12.13 -2.86 -17.24
N LYS A 186 12.30 -3.74 -18.22
CA LYS A 186 12.70 -5.14 -18.03
C LYS A 186 13.81 -5.61 -19.00
N ASP A 187 14.26 -4.71 -19.86
CA ASP A 187 15.32 -4.89 -20.85
C ASP A 187 15.87 -3.51 -21.30
N ASP A 188 16.91 -3.49 -22.15
CA ASP A 188 17.51 -2.25 -22.66
C ASP A 188 16.50 -1.37 -23.41
N ALA A 189 15.64 -1.97 -24.23
CA ALA A 189 14.69 -1.24 -25.06
C ALA A 189 13.66 -0.48 -24.20
N THR A 190 13.06 -1.18 -23.23
CA THR A 190 12.11 -0.59 -22.29
C THR A 190 12.76 0.41 -21.33
N TRP A 191 14.04 0.21 -20.98
CA TRP A 191 14.80 1.19 -20.21
C TRP A 191 15.03 2.50 -20.99
N LEU A 192 15.38 2.44 -22.27
CA LEU A 192 15.56 3.63 -23.11
C LEU A 192 14.25 4.43 -23.25
N GLN A 193 13.11 3.75 -23.30
CA GLN A 193 11.78 4.37 -23.43
C GLN A 193 11.23 4.94 -22.11
N ARG A 194 11.91 4.71 -20.97
CA ARG A 194 11.37 5.08 -19.64
C ARG A 194 11.05 6.56 -19.48
N GLY A 195 11.79 7.43 -20.19
CA GLY A 195 11.65 8.88 -20.13
C GLY A 195 10.61 9.46 -21.10
N GLU A 196 10.01 8.65 -21.97
CA GLU A 196 9.01 9.11 -22.94
C GLU A 196 7.70 9.54 -22.29
N ARG A 197 7.44 9.05 -21.07
CA ARG A 197 6.23 9.32 -20.30
C ARG A 197 6.61 9.92 -18.95
N ASN A 198 5.84 10.91 -18.48
CA ASN A 198 5.97 11.47 -17.14
C ASN A 198 5.26 10.57 -16.10
N THR A 199 5.60 9.28 -16.10
CA THR A 199 5.03 8.23 -15.24
C THR A 199 6.08 7.70 -14.27
N ALA A 200 5.65 6.97 -13.25
CA ALA A 200 6.59 6.25 -12.41
C ALA A 200 7.32 5.16 -13.22
N VAL A 201 8.55 4.84 -12.84
CA VAL A 201 9.34 3.78 -13.49
C VAL A 201 9.52 2.61 -12.52
N LEU A 202 9.11 1.41 -12.94
CA LEU A 202 9.40 0.13 -12.29
C LEU A 202 10.51 -0.59 -13.09
N ALA A 203 11.72 -0.61 -12.57
CA ALA A 203 12.87 -1.30 -13.14
C ALA A 203 13.01 -2.71 -12.52
N LYS A 204 12.81 -3.73 -13.34
CA LYS A 204 12.87 -5.15 -12.98
C LYS A 204 14.20 -5.74 -13.37
N VAL A 205 15.20 -5.56 -12.52
CA VAL A 205 16.61 -5.85 -12.85
C VAL A 205 16.89 -7.34 -13.01
N HIS A 206 16.10 -8.22 -12.41
CA HIS A 206 16.21 -9.67 -12.66
C HIS A 206 15.36 -10.14 -13.85
N GLY A 207 14.79 -9.23 -14.64
CA GLY A 207 13.82 -9.55 -15.66
C GLY A 207 12.43 -9.80 -15.09
N CYS A 208 11.56 -10.41 -15.89
CA CYS A 208 10.14 -10.57 -15.58
C CYS A 208 9.64 -11.92 -16.09
N ALA A 209 8.76 -12.58 -15.34
CA ALA A 209 8.16 -13.85 -15.72
C ALA A 209 7.47 -13.80 -17.11
N THR A 210 6.94 -12.64 -17.52
CA THR A 210 6.37 -12.44 -18.88
C THR A 210 7.36 -12.60 -20.04
N GLN A 211 8.65 -12.66 -19.75
CA GLN A 211 9.68 -12.91 -20.76
C GLN A 211 9.81 -14.41 -21.05
N TYR A 212 9.29 -15.29 -20.20
CA TYR A 212 9.16 -16.71 -20.52
C TYR A 212 7.94 -16.95 -21.44
N PRO A 213 8.02 -17.86 -22.43
CA PRO A 213 9.16 -18.69 -22.80
C PRO A 213 10.09 -18.06 -23.87
N THR A 214 9.78 -16.87 -24.37
CA THR A 214 10.35 -16.35 -25.63
C THR A 214 11.66 -15.55 -25.48
N GLN A 215 11.94 -15.03 -24.28
CA GLN A 215 13.06 -14.14 -23.94
C GLN A 215 13.71 -14.59 -22.62
N CYS A 216 13.90 -15.90 -22.46
CA CYS A 216 14.42 -16.51 -21.23
C CYS A 216 15.78 -15.92 -20.81
N GLU A 217 16.61 -15.51 -21.76
CA GLU A 217 17.91 -14.87 -21.51
C GLU A 217 17.80 -13.59 -20.69
N GLN A 218 16.65 -12.90 -20.70
CA GLN A 218 16.43 -11.67 -19.92
C GLN A 218 16.11 -11.93 -18.43
N ILE A 219 15.71 -13.15 -18.07
CA ILE A 219 15.36 -13.54 -16.69
C ILE A 219 16.62 -13.95 -15.94
N VAL A 220 17.19 -13.08 -15.12
CA VAL A 220 18.45 -13.34 -14.41
C VAL A 220 18.19 -14.24 -13.20
N ILE A 221 18.90 -15.37 -13.10
CA ILE A 221 18.76 -16.32 -11.97
C ILE A 221 20.10 -16.95 -11.54
N THR A 222 21.08 -17.08 -12.42
CA THR A 222 22.36 -17.72 -12.08
C THR A 222 23.44 -16.72 -11.65
N THR A 223 24.46 -17.17 -10.91
CA THR A 223 25.57 -16.30 -10.46
C THR A 223 26.28 -15.60 -11.63
N PRO A 224 26.64 -16.28 -12.74
CA PRO A 224 27.25 -15.62 -13.89
C PRO A 224 26.36 -14.52 -14.49
N GLU A 225 25.05 -14.76 -14.58
CA GLU A 225 24.10 -13.77 -15.11
C GLU A 225 23.98 -12.56 -14.18
N LEU A 226 23.93 -12.80 -12.87
CA LEU A 226 23.91 -11.74 -11.86
C LEU A 226 25.17 -10.88 -11.93
N GLN A 227 26.34 -11.49 -12.10
CA GLN A 227 27.60 -10.78 -12.28
C GLN A 227 27.61 -9.91 -13.55
N VAL A 228 27.09 -10.44 -14.67
CA VAL A 228 26.95 -9.67 -15.92
C VAL A 228 25.96 -8.51 -15.74
N ALA A 229 24.80 -8.79 -15.14
CA ALA A 229 23.75 -7.80 -14.86
C ALA A 229 24.23 -6.65 -13.96
N ALA A 230 25.11 -6.93 -13.01
CA ALA A 230 25.68 -5.93 -12.10
C ALA A 230 26.92 -5.20 -12.69
N ALA A 231 27.54 -5.72 -13.75
CA ALA A 231 28.78 -5.15 -14.26
C ALA A 231 28.56 -3.93 -15.17
N ASN A 232 27.57 -3.95 -16.06
CA ASN A 232 27.30 -2.89 -17.03
C ASN A 232 25.89 -2.97 -17.64
N GLY A 233 25.53 -1.96 -18.45
CA GLY A 233 24.27 -1.90 -19.19
C GLY A 233 23.11 -1.29 -18.40
N TRP A 234 21.90 -1.40 -18.95
CA TRP A 234 20.72 -0.71 -18.42
C TRP A 234 20.39 -1.04 -16.95
N ARG A 235 20.71 -2.26 -16.49
CA ARG A 235 20.49 -2.70 -15.11
C ARG A 235 21.37 -1.91 -14.15
N GLN A 236 22.65 -1.76 -14.48
CA GLN A 236 23.59 -0.96 -13.72
C GLN A 236 23.25 0.52 -13.77
N ASP A 237 22.78 1.01 -14.92
CA ASP A 237 22.26 2.39 -15.04
C ASP A 237 21.05 2.60 -14.14
N ALA A 238 20.11 1.66 -14.09
CA ALA A 238 18.92 1.73 -13.25
C ALA A 238 19.24 1.74 -11.77
N VAL A 239 20.13 0.83 -11.34
CA VAL A 239 20.67 0.82 -9.98
C VAL A 239 21.32 2.17 -9.66
N THR A 240 22.19 2.66 -10.54
CA THR A 240 22.90 3.93 -10.36
C THR A 240 21.94 5.12 -10.25
N GLU A 241 20.97 5.20 -11.16
CA GLU A 241 19.99 6.29 -11.23
C GLU A 241 19.11 6.31 -9.97
N PHE A 242 18.61 5.16 -9.52
CA PHE A 242 17.64 5.13 -8.42
C PHE A 242 18.32 5.32 -7.07
N LEU A 243 19.55 4.84 -6.91
CA LEU A 243 20.34 5.00 -5.69
C LEU A 243 21.05 6.36 -5.57
N SER A 244 20.94 7.22 -6.58
CA SER A 244 21.48 8.59 -6.55
C SER A 244 20.73 9.54 -5.61
N GLY A 245 19.63 9.11 -4.99
CA GLY A 245 18.82 9.92 -4.07
C GLY A 245 18.32 9.16 -2.83
N PRO A 246 17.37 9.75 -2.07
CA PRO A 246 16.72 9.07 -0.95
C PRO A 246 16.10 7.75 -1.41
N THR A 247 16.45 6.66 -0.74
CA THR A 247 16.03 5.31 -1.13
C THR A 247 15.56 4.52 0.08
N LEU A 248 14.46 3.80 -0.08
CA LEU A 248 13.93 2.84 0.89
C LEU A 248 14.10 1.42 0.38
N PHE A 249 14.80 0.58 1.14
CA PHE A 249 14.93 -0.85 0.91
C PHE A 249 13.89 -1.59 1.74
N SER A 250 13.10 -2.44 1.08
CA SER A 250 12.13 -3.32 1.76
C SER A 250 12.09 -4.70 1.10
N GLY A 251 11.97 -5.74 1.93
CA GLY A 251 11.84 -7.12 1.47
C GLY A 251 13.08 -7.71 0.82
N TYR A 252 14.26 -7.10 0.96
CA TYR A 252 15.51 -7.72 0.50
C TYR A 252 15.92 -8.86 1.43
N SER A 253 16.31 -9.99 0.84
CA SER A 253 17.22 -10.89 1.54
C SER A 253 18.63 -10.31 1.52
N GLY A 254 19.47 -10.67 2.49
CA GLY A 254 20.87 -10.29 2.49
C GLY A 254 21.64 -10.71 1.22
N SER A 255 21.17 -11.74 0.51
CA SER A 255 21.72 -12.20 -0.77
C SER A 255 21.37 -11.24 -1.92
N ASP A 256 20.10 -10.84 -2.04
CA ASP A 256 19.64 -9.93 -3.10
C ASP A 256 20.37 -8.58 -3.07
N TYR A 257 20.60 -8.07 -1.86
CA TYR A 257 21.27 -6.79 -1.64
C TYR A 257 22.71 -6.79 -2.15
N THR A 258 23.45 -7.84 -1.83
CA THR A 258 24.87 -7.96 -2.21
C THR A 258 25.07 -8.22 -3.70
N LEU A 259 24.10 -8.85 -4.36
CA LEU A 259 24.16 -9.20 -5.78
C LEU A 259 23.85 -8.01 -6.68
N MET A 260 22.87 -7.19 -6.33
CA MET A 260 22.45 -6.07 -7.17
C MET A 260 23.13 -4.75 -6.86
N VAL A 261 23.58 -4.58 -5.61
CA VAL A 261 24.13 -3.31 -5.16
C VAL A 261 25.37 -3.56 -4.31
N PRO A 262 26.52 -3.84 -4.94
CA PRO A 262 27.76 -3.98 -4.18
C PRO A 262 27.98 -2.73 -3.33
N THR A 263 28.24 -2.90 -2.03
CA THR A 263 28.60 -1.84 -1.07
C THR A 263 29.52 -0.79 -1.68
N LYS A 264 30.55 -1.27 -2.39
CA LYS A 264 31.54 -0.45 -3.08
C LYS A 264 30.95 0.44 -4.19
N VAL A 265 29.95 -0.04 -4.93
CA VAL A 265 29.25 0.74 -5.97
C VAL A 265 28.49 1.90 -5.33
N ILE A 266 27.78 1.64 -4.22
CA ILE A 266 27.11 2.70 -3.45
C ILE A 266 28.13 3.76 -3.01
N ASP A 267 29.20 3.35 -2.34
CA ASP A 267 30.21 4.28 -1.81
C ASP A 267 30.84 5.14 -2.93
N VAL A 268 31.16 4.53 -4.07
CA VAL A 268 31.72 5.21 -5.24
C VAL A 268 30.72 6.22 -5.83
N LEU A 269 29.47 5.82 -6.08
CA LEU A 269 28.45 6.69 -6.67
C LEU A 269 28.16 7.91 -5.80
N ARG A 270 28.15 7.73 -4.49
CA ARG A 270 27.89 8.79 -3.53
C ARG A 270 29.01 9.80 -3.48
N LYS A 271 30.25 9.31 -3.45
CA LYS A 271 31.44 10.17 -3.53
C LYS A 271 31.45 10.97 -4.83
N ALA A 272 31.08 10.35 -5.95
CA ALA A 272 31.03 10.99 -7.26
C ALA A 272 29.96 12.10 -7.36
N ASN A 273 28.82 11.95 -6.68
CA ASN A 273 27.70 12.90 -6.73
C ASN A 273 27.65 13.88 -5.53
N ALA A 274 28.70 13.94 -4.70
CA ALA A 274 28.77 14.75 -3.49
C ALA A 274 27.53 14.59 -2.56
N LEU A 275 26.94 13.40 -2.53
CA LEU A 275 25.72 13.15 -1.77
C LEU A 275 26.05 13.09 -0.27
N PRO A 276 25.32 13.82 0.61
CA PRO A 276 25.48 13.73 2.06
C PRO A 276 25.23 12.30 2.51
N ALA A 277 25.90 11.83 3.59
CA ALA A 277 25.81 10.47 4.13
C ALA A 277 24.40 9.87 3.98
N ALA A 278 24.32 8.64 3.48
CA ALA A 278 23.11 8.15 2.87
C ALA A 278 21.90 8.23 3.79
N ARG A 279 20.81 8.82 3.31
CA ARG A 279 19.48 8.58 3.86
C ARG A 279 18.92 7.35 3.13
N TYR A 280 19.43 6.19 3.52
CA TYR A 280 18.79 4.93 3.18
C TYR A 280 17.93 4.51 4.35
N PHE A 281 16.76 4.00 4.00
CA PHE A 281 15.85 3.44 4.96
C PHE A 281 15.83 1.93 4.77
N VAL A 282 16.05 1.18 5.84
CA VAL A 282 15.90 -0.27 5.84
C VAL A 282 14.61 -0.60 6.55
N ALA A 283 13.69 -1.31 5.89
CA ALA A 283 12.46 -1.76 6.53
C ALA A 283 12.71 -2.84 7.60
N GLU A 284 13.65 -3.77 7.38
CA GLU A 284 13.82 -4.93 8.26
C GLU A 284 15.28 -5.29 8.52
N ASP A 285 15.80 -4.97 9.72
CA ASP A 285 17.21 -5.19 10.09
C ASP A 285 17.58 -6.68 10.20
N LYS A 286 16.64 -7.52 10.68
CA LYS A 286 16.92 -8.93 11.04
C LYS A 286 17.21 -9.83 9.84
N ASP A 287 16.80 -9.40 8.64
CA ASP A 287 16.99 -10.15 7.39
C ASP A 287 18.22 -9.62 6.61
N LEU A 288 18.91 -8.59 7.13
CA LEU A 288 20.11 -8.03 6.52
C LEU A 288 21.37 -8.83 6.89
N THR A 289 22.25 -9.01 5.90
CA THR A 289 23.62 -9.49 6.15
C THR A 289 24.44 -8.44 6.89
N ALA A 290 25.53 -8.87 7.54
CA ALA A 290 26.47 -7.98 8.23
C ALA A 290 26.97 -6.83 7.35
N GLY A 291 27.19 -7.08 6.04
CA GLY A 291 27.61 -6.05 5.09
C GLY A 291 26.52 -5.02 4.78
N ALA A 292 25.25 -5.43 4.71
CA ALA A 292 24.13 -4.51 4.54
C ALA A 292 23.88 -3.68 5.82
N LEU A 293 24.02 -4.29 7.01
CA LEU A 293 23.95 -3.58 8.29
C LEU A 293 25.04 -2.50 8.42
N GLN A 294 26.26 -2.80 7.95
CA GLN A 294 27.38 -1.85 7.95
C GLN A 294 27.08 -0.60 7.09
N LEU A 295 26.31 -0.74 6.01
CA LEU A 295 25.95 0.37 5.11
C LEU A 295 24.83 1.25 5.65
N SER A 296 23.83 0.65 6.28
CA SER A 296 22.77 1.40 6.96
C SER A 296 23.31 2.15 8.19
N GLY A 297 24.38 1.63 8.79
CA GLY A 297 24.93 2.07 10.07
C GLY A 297 24.00 1.74 11.24
N ASP A 298 24.42 2.04 12.46
CA ASP A 298 23.62 1.78 13.68
C ASP A 298 22.65 2.92 14.03
N ARG A 299 22.50 3.90 13.13
CA ARG A 299 21.73 5.12 13.38
C ARG A 299 20.24 4.82 13.39
N PRO A 300 19.51 5.02 14.51
CA PRO A 300 18.09 4.67 14.60
C PRO A 300 17.19 5.37 13.58
N ASP A 301 17.59 6.54 13.09
CA ASP A 301 16.86 7.33 12.09
C ASP A 301 16.95 6.77 10.65
N HIS A 302 17.79 5.76 10.41
CA HIS A 302 17.94 5.09 9.11
C HIS A 302 17.19 3.75 9.01
N HIS A 303 16.56 3.29 10.10
CA HIS A 303 15.90 1.98 10.15
C HIS A 303 14.40 2.14 10.39
N LEU A 304 13.60 1.76 9.40
CA LEU A 304 12.15 1.68 9.48
C LEU A 304 11.75 0.28 9.91
N ARG A 305 12.09 -0.16 11.13
CA ARG A 305 11.90 -1.52 11.67
C ARG A 305 10.46 -2.06 11.60
N MET A 306 10.00 -2.41 10.41
CA MET A 306 8.62 -2.68 9.99
C MET A 306 8.61 -3.75 8.90
N TYR A 307 7.64 -4.66 8.94
CA TYR A 307 7.42 -5.58 7.83
C TYR A 307 6.91 -4.84 6.59
N ALA A 308 7.09 -5.41 5.40
CA ALA A 308 6.68 -4.78 4.14
C ALA A 308 5.24 -4.21 4.18
N ASN A 309 4.27 -4.98 4.69
CA ASN A 309 2.89 -4.52 4.82
C ASN A 309 2.76 -3.29 5.73
N ASP A 310 3.41 -3.31 6.90
CA ASP A 310 3.46 -2.17 7.82
C ASP A 310 4.12 -0.96 7.15
N THR A 311 5.25 -1.17 6.47
CA THR A 311 6.01 -0.11 5.80
C THR A 311 5.16 0.62 4.76
N PHE A 312 4.56 -0.08 3.80
CA PHE A 312 3.84 0.57 2.70
C PHE A 312 2.48 1.14 3.14
N THR A 313 1.83 0.50 4.10
CA THR A 313 0.63 1.07 4.75
C THR A 313 0.97 2.39 5.43
N SER A 314 2.06 2.40 6.22
CA SER A 314 2.50 3.60 6.95
C SER A 314 2.96 4.71 6.02
N LEU A 315 3.67 4.40 4.94
CA LEU A 315 4.07 5.39 3.93
C LEU A 315 2.86 6.06 3.26
N TYR A 316 1.83 5.28 2.95
CA TYR A 316 0.60 5.82 2.38
C TYR A 316 -0.10 6.79 3.34
N PHE A 317 -0.31 6.38 4.59
CA PHE A 317 -0.95 7.25 5.58
C PHE A 317 -0.10 8.43 5.99
N ALA A 318 1.23 8.30 6.01
CA ALA A 318 2.18 9.40 6.20
C ALA A 318 2.09 10.42 5.05
N ALA A 319 1.99 9.96 3.80
CA ALA A 319 1.81 10.84 2.65
C ALA A 319 0.47 11.60 2.71
N LEU A 320 -0.63 10.94 3.10
CA LEU A 320 -1.92 11.59 3.35
C LEU A 320 -1.84 12.59 4.52
N ARG A 321 -1.26 12.17 5.65
CA ARG A 321 -1.04 12.99 6.85
C ARG A 321 -0.27 14.26 6.49
N THR A 322 0.80 14.15 5.71
CA THR A 322 1.60 15.30 5.25
C THR A 322 0.76 16.29 4.45
N ARG A 323 -0.07 15.80 3.51
CA ARG A 323 -0.98 16.69 2.75
C ARG A 323 -1.97 17.39 3.67
N PHE A 324 -2.59 16.66 4.60
CA PHE A 324 -3.53 17.26 5.55
C PHE A 324 -2.87 18.25 6.51
N LYS A 325 -1.65 17.99 6.98
CA LYS A 325 -0.85 18.95 7.76
C LYS A 325 -0.68 20.28 7.01
N GLN A 326 -0.35 20.24 5.72
CA GLN A 326 -0.24 21.44 4.89
C GLN A 326 -1.57 22.21 4.77
N ALA A 327 -2.72 21.53 4.75
CA ALA A 327 -4.03 22.21 4.78
C ALA A 327 -4.26 22.89 6.14
N VAL A 328 -3.95 22.21 7.25
CA VAL A 328 -4.12 22.74 8.61
C VAL A 328 -3.18 23.93 8.87
N GLU A 329 -1.93 23.85 8.42
CA GLU A 329 -0.97 24.96 8.50
C GLU A 329 -1.45 26.19 7.73
N LEU A 330 -2.00 26.00 6.52
CA LEU A 330 -2.61 27.10 5.78
C LEU A 330 -3.84 27.66 6.50
N ALA A 331 -4.65 26.79 7.11
CA ALA A 331 -5.83 27.22 7.87
C ALA A 331 -5.45 28.19 9.00
N GLY A 332 -4.33 27.95 9.69
CA GLY A 332 -3.80 28.87 10.71
C GLY A 332 -3.40 30.26 10.17
N GLN A 333 -3.26 30.41 8.85
CA GLN A 333 -2.93 31.67 8.18
C GLN A 333 -4.17 32.37 7.60
N GLN A 334 -5.35 31.73 7.62
CA GLN A 334 -6.57 32.27 7.02
C GLN A 334 -7.16 33.42 7.82
N THR A 335 -7.48 34.50 7.13
CA THR A 335 -8.32 35.58 7.65
C THR A 335 -9.78 35.12 7.75
N ARG A 336 -10.56 35.75 8.64
CA ARG A 336 -11.97 35.36 8.89
C ARG A 336 -12.83 35.17 7.62
N PRO A 337 -12.75 36.03 6.58
CA PRO A 337 -13.52 35.85 5.34
C PRO A 337 -13.11 34.64 4.49
N GLU A 338 -11.91 34.11 4.68
CA GLU A 338 -11.37 32.96 3.93
C GLU A 338 -11.71 31.62 4.59
N ARG A 339 -12.18 31.66 5.85
CA ARG A 339 -12.54 30.48 6.64
C ARG A 339 -13.84 29.87 6.14
N ALA A 340 -13.93 28.55 6.18
CA ALA A 340 -15.19 27.87 5.92
C ALA A 340 -16.26 28.15 6.99
N PHE A 341 -15.84 28.42 8.23
CA PHE A 341 -16.70 28.80 9.35
C PHE A 341 -16.50 30.28 9.69
N THR A 342 -17.06 31.17 8.87
CA THR A 342 -16.85 32.64 8.97
C THR A 342 -17.37 33.24 10.28
N ARG A 343 -18.30 32.56 10.96
CA ARG A 343 -18.84 32.99 12.27
C ARG A 343 -17.82 32.84 13.39
N TRP A 344 -16.86 31.94 13.26
CA TRP A 344 -15.89 31.66 14.30
C TRP A 344 -14.92 32.83 14.44
N SER A 345 -14.75 33.27 15.68
CA SER A 345 -13.72 34.20 16.10
C SER A 345 -12.33 33.60 15.85
N ASP A 346 -11.29 34.44 15.93
CA ASP A 346 -9.90 33.98 15.79
C ASP A 346 -9.55 32.95 16.87
N ALA A 347 -10.02 33.14 18.10
CA ALA A 347 -9.78 32.20 19.20
C ALA A 347 -10.43 30.82 18.95
N GLU A 348 -11.66 30.78 18.43
CA GLU A 348 -12.36 29.53 18.09
C GLU A 348 -11.71 28.83 16.90
N TRP A 349 -11.22 29.61 15.93
CA TRP A 349 -10.48 29.08 14.78
C TRP A 349 -9.12 28.49 15.18
N ASP A 350 -8.37 29.16 16.06
CA ASP A 350 -7.10 28.66 16.58
C ASP A 350 -7.29 27.38 17.40
N GLU A 351 -8.39 27.28 18.16
CA GLU A 351 -8.80 26.05 18.84
C GLU A 351 -9.10 24.92 17.83
N LEU A 352 -9.81 25.20 16.73
CA LEU A 352 -10.02 24.22 15.66
C LEU A 352 -8.69 23.73 15.09
N VAL A 353 -7.79 24.64 14.72
CA VAL A 353 -6.48 24.28 14.15
C VAL A 353 -5.72 23.35 15.10
N ARG A 354 -5.70 23.66 16.41
CA ARG A 354 -5.11 22.77 17.42
C ARG A 354 -5.79 21.39 17.49
N ARG A 355 -7.12 21.32 17.37
CA ARG A 355 -7.85 20.05 17.33
C ARG A 355 -7.53 19.24 16.08
N LEU A 356 -7.41 19.88 14.92
CA LEU A 356 -7.05 19.18 13.69
C LEU A 356 -5.62 18.64 13.73
N HIS A 357 -4.68 19.36 14.37
CA HIS A 357 -3.37 18.80 14.67
C HIS A 357 -3.47 17.57 15.59
N HIS A 358 -4.28 17.62 16.65
CA HIS A 358 -4.49 16.47 17.52
C HIS A 358 -5.09 15.27 16.77
N LEU A 359 -6.07 15.51 15.91
CA LEU A 359 -6.68 14.48 15.06
C LEU A 359 -5.62 13.78 14.21
N LEU A 360 -4.73 14.54 13.56
CA LEU A 360 -3.73 13.98 12.66
C LEU A 360 -2.58 13.26 13.40
N GLU A 361 -2.20 13.72 14.59
CA GLU A 361 -1.04 13.20 15.32
C GLU A 361 -1.37 12.12 16.35
N VAL A 362 -2.61 12.10 16.86
CA VAL A 362 -3.03 11.21 17.94
C VAL A 362 -4.17 10.30 17.50
N ASP A 363 -5.29 10.90 17.07
CA ASP A 363 -6.51 10.11 16.80
C ASP A 363 -6.37 9.25 15.54
N LEU A 364 -5.78 9.79 14.46
CA LEU A 364 -5.56 9.04 13.21
C LEU A 364 -4.73 7.76 13.45
N PRO A 365 -3.53 7.82 14.07
CA PRO A 365 -2.81 6.60 14.39
C PRO A 365 -3.60 5.62 15.26
N SER A 366 -4.36 6.13 16.24
CA SER A 366 -5.22 5.28 17.08
C SER A 366 -6.32 4.59 16.26
N LEU A 367 -6.94 5.31 15.32
CA LEU A 367 -7.96 4.76 14.43
C LEU A 367 -7.38 3.71 13.49
N LEU A 368 -6.12 3.85 13.07
CA LEU A 368 -5.43 2.83 12.27
C LEU A 368 -5.10 1.59 13.10
N ASP A 369 -4.66 1.76 14.35
CA ASP A 369 -4.46 0.62 15.27
C ASP A 369 -5.79 -0.11 15.55
N ASP A 370 -6.91 0.62 15.66
CA ASP A 370 -8.26 0.03 15.77
C ASP A 370 -8.68 -0.72 14.49
N ALA A 371 -8.45 -0.12 13.31
CA ALA A 371 -8.96 -0.63 12.04
C ALA A 371 -8.13 -1.79 11.44
N ILE A 372 -6.80 -1.75 11.61
CA ILE A 372 -5.87 -2.72 11.02
C ILE A 372 -5.37 -3.71 12.08
N GLY A 373 -5.39 -3.31 13.36
CA GLY A 373 -5.00 -4.11 14.50
C GLY A 373 -3.78 -3.53 15.23
N LEU A 374 -3.70 -3.87 16.52
CA LEU A 374 -2.56 -3.54 17.37
C LEU A 374 -1.29 -4.28 16.93
N PRO A 375 -0.10 -3.77 17.31
CA PRO A 375 1.17 -4.42 16.98
C PRO A 375 1.20 -5.88 17.38
N GLY A 376 1.53 -6.77 16.43
CA GLY A 376 1.56 -8.23 16.64
C GLY A 376 0.22 -8.95 16.41
N LEU A 377 -0.89 -8.22 16.29
CA LEU A 377 -2.22 -8.76 15.97
C LEU A 377 -2.73 -8.34 14.57
N ARG A 378 -1.94 -7.56 13.82
CA ARG A 378 -2.33 -7.04 12.51
C ARG A 378 -2.57 -8.13 11.50
N THR A 379 -3.71 -8.07 10.82
CA THR A 379 -4.07 -8.94 9.70
C THR A 379 -4.17 -8.13 8.43
N TYR A 380 -3.19 -8.30 7.54
CA TYR A 380 -3.21 -7.67 6.23
C TYR A 380 -3.96 -8.55 5.23
N ASP A 381 -5.28 -8.45 5.26
CA ASP A 381 -6.21 -9.11 4.36
C ASP A 381 -6.82 -8.12 3.33
N GLU A 382 -7.80 -8.58 2.56
CA GLU A 382 -8.48 -7.77 1.56
C GLU A 382 -9.14 -6.53 2.16
N SER A 383 -9.68 -6.61 3.38
CA SER A 383 -10.34 -5.47 4.03
C SER A 383 -9.37 -4.31 4.23
N VAL A 384 -8.16 -4.60 4.74
CA VAL A 384 -7.10 -3.60 4.91
C VAL A 384 -6.66 -3.04 3.56
N GLY A 385 -6.53 -3.89 2.54
CA GLY A 385 -6.20 -3.47 1.17
C GLY A 385 -7.20 -2.48 0.57
N THR A 386 -8.48 -2.54 0.98
CA THR A 386 -9.53 -1.63 0.47
C THR A 386 -9.66 -0.30 1.20
N ILE A 387 -9.00 -0.10 2.35
CA ILE A 387 -9.11 1.16 3.12
C ILE A 387 -8.81 2.40 2.24
N PRO A 388 -7.72 2.44 1.45
CA PRO A 388 -7.44 3.56 0.55
C PRO A 388 -8.55 3.82 -0.48
N VAL A 389 -9.18 2.76 -0.99
CA VAL A 389 -10.30 2.85 -1.93
C VAL A 389 -11.50 3.49 -1.25
N ARG A 390 -11.87 3.04 -0.04
CA ARG A 390 -13.00 3.61 0.71
C ARG A 390 -12.78 5.06 1.11
N LEU A 391 -11.56 5.44 1.48
CA LEU A 391 -11.21 6.83 1.74
C LEU A 391 -11.30 7.69 0.47
N SER A 392 -10.87 7.14 -0.67
CA SER A 392 -10.97 7.80 -1.97
C SER A 392 -12.42 8.01 -2.41
N GLU A 393 -13.27 6.99 -2.24
CA GLU A 393 -14.72 7.08 -2.50
C GLU A 393 -15.41 8.08 -1.58
N LEU A 394 -15.09 8.08 -0.28
CA LEU A 394 -15.60 9.07 0.67
C LEU A 394 -15.21 10.49 0.21
N ARG A 395 -13.99 10.67 -0.28
CA ARG A 395 -13.52 11.96 -0.82
C ARG A 395 -14.22 12.32 -2.12
N GLU A 396 -14.43 11.38 -3.04
CA GLU A 396 -15.15 11.60 -4.31
C GLU A 396 -16.61 11.96 -4.06
N MET A 397 -17.29 11.21 -3.19
CA MET A 397 -18.63 11.54 -2.68
C MET A 397 -18.66 12.95 -2.11
N PHE A 398 -17.65 13.29 -1.31
CA PHE A 398 -17.52 14.62 -0.76
C PHE A 398 -17.32 15.70 -1.83
N ILE A 399 -16.56 15.51 -2.91
CA ILE A 399 -16.38 16.59 -3.92
C ILE A 399 -17.54 16.63 -4.92
N GLU A 400 -17.95 15.47 -5.40
CA GLU A 400 -18.76 15.30 -6.60
C GLU A 400 -20.20 14.90 -6.28
N GLY A 401 -20.52 14.60 -5.01
CA GLY A 401 -21.83 14.12 -4.58
C GLY A 401 -22.24 12.76 -5.17
N ARG A 402 -21.30 12.06 -5.78
CA ARG A 402 -21.45 10.73 -6.37
C ARG A 402 -20.10 10.02 -6.44
N VAL A 403 -20.13 8.70 -6.56
CA VAL A 403 -18.95 7.89 -6.92
C VAL A 403 -19.19 7.30 -8.31
N GLN A 404 -18.38 7.69 -9.29
CA GLN A 404 -18.59 7.27 -10.68
C GLN A 404 -18.11 5.83 -10.93
N HIS A 405 -17.15 5.37 -10.13
CA HIS A 405 -16.49 4.09 -10.33
C HIS A 405 -16.20 3.42 -8.99
N PRO A 406 -17.22 2.82 -8.36
CA PRO A 406 -17.07 2.18 -7.07
C PRO A 406 -16.03 1.06 -7.13
N ASN A 407 -15.34 0.85 -6.01
CA ASN A 407 -14.25 -0.10 -5.82
C ASN A 407 -12.97 0.18 -6.63
N LEU A 408 -12.87 1.34 -7.28
CA LEU A 408 -11.63 1.78 -7.94
C LEU A 408 -11.01 2.95 -7.20
N TYR A 409 -9.69 2.90 -7.03
CA TYR A 409 -8.93 3.97 -6.42
C TYR A 409 -8.88 5.20 -7.33
N ARG A 410 -9.23 6.36 -6.75
CA ARG A 410 -9.05 7.68 -7.36
C ARG A 410 -7.97 8.46 -6.62
N PRO A 411 -7.01 9.07 -7.35
CA PRO A 411 -6.04 9.94 -6.71
C PRO A 411 -6.72 11.05 -5.90
N PHE A 412 -6.23 11.30 -4.69
CA PHE A 412 -6.69 12.37 -3.81
C PHE A 412 -6.37 13.72 -4.45
N ARG A 413 -7.38 14.33 -5.07
CA ARG A 413 -7.32 15.72 -5.53
C ARG A 413 -7.39 16.63 -4.32
N PHE A 414 -6.23 17.04 -3.85
CA PHE A 414 -6.10 17.90 -2.70
C PHE A 414 -6.64 19.31 -3.00
N ASP A 415 -7.57 19.76 -2.18
CA ASP A 415 -8.18 21.08 -2.17
C ASP A 415 -8.24 21.53 -0.71
N ARG A 416 -7.34 22.45 -0.36
CA ARG A 416 -7.06 22.83 1.03
C ARG A 416 -8.30 23.27 1.79
N ILE A 417 -9.23 23.98 1.14
CA ILE A 417 -10.45 24.47 1.80
C ILE A 417 -11.41 23.31 2.01
N LYS A 418 -11.64 22.50 0.98
CA LYS A 418 -12.55 21.34 1.08
C LYS A 418 -12.02 20.32 2.08
N ASP A 419 -10.73 20.00 2.01
CA ASP A 419 -10.07 19.07 2.92
C ASP A 419 -10.15 19.55 4.36
N LEU A 420 -10.00 20.86 4.61
CA LEU A 420 -10.17 21.41 5.95
C LEU A 420 -11.58 21.17 6.49
N VAL A 421 -12.63 21.42 5.69
CA VAL A 421 -14.01 21.16 6.11
C VAL A 421 -14.24 19.68 6.39
N LEU A 422 -13.75 18.80 5.50
CA LEU A 422 -13.85 17.35 5.70
C LEU A 422 -13.17 16.92 7.02
N LEU A 423 -11.97 17.43 7.30
CA LEU A 423 -11.26 17.16 8.54
C LEU A 423 -11.99 17.71 9.77
N THR A 424 -12.58 18.91 9.69
CA THR A 424 -13.40 19.48 10.77
C THR A 424 -14.59 18.58 11.10
N LEU A 425 -15.28 18.08 10.07
CA LEU A 425 -16.39 17.15 10.27
C LEU A 425 -15.90 15.84 10.88
N ILE A 426 -14.86 15.22 10.33
CA ILE A 426 -14.27 13.99 10.86
C ILE A 426 -13.87 14.17 12.34
N ALA A 427 -13.22 15.29 12.71
CA ALA A 427 -12.88 15.60 14.09
C ALA A 427 -14.12 15.66 15.00
N ALA A 428 -15.19 16.33 14.56
CA ALA A 428 -16.43 16.41 15.33
C ALA A 428 -17.06 15.02 15.53
N PHE A 429 -16.98 14.14 14.53
CA PHE A 429 -17.48 12.77 14.62
C PHE A 429 -16.61 11.87 15.52
N VAL A 430 -15.30 12.05 15.53
CA VAL A 430 -14.40 11.38 16.49
C VAL A 430 -14.73 11.81 17.93
N GLU A 431 -15.02 13.09 18.16
CA GLU A 431 -15.41 13.56 19.50
C GLU A 431 -16.82 13.07 19.91
N LEU A 432 -17.75 12.96 18.95
CA LEU A 432 -19.05 12.32 19.19
C LEU A 432 -18.90 10.84 19.59
N LYS A 433 -17.93 10.12 19.00
CA LYS A 433 -17.57 8.75 19.41
C LYS A 433 -17.09 8.72 20.87
N ALA A 434 -16.18 9.60 21.26
CA ALA A 434 -15.61 9.59 22.61
C ALA A 434 -16.64 9.80 23.73
N GLY A 435 -17.75 10.50 23.45
CA GLY A 435 -18.82 10.75 24.41
C GLY A 435 -19.83 9.60 24.60
N ARG A 436 -19.76 8.50 23.82
CA ARG A 436 -20.76 7.42 23.84
C ARG A 436 -20.14 6.05 23.53
N ALA A 437 -20.89 4.98 23.76
CA ALA A 437 -20.58 3.65 23.24
C ALA A 437 -20.95 3.54 21.74
N LEU A 438 -20.40 4.47 20.92
CA LEU A 438 -20.51 4.45 19.47
C LEU A 438 -19.20 3.89 18.88
N SER A 439 -19.28 3.16 17.76
CA SER A 439 -18.09 2.86 16.95
C SER A 439 -18.19 3.49 15.56
N LEU A 440 -17.06 3.95 15.05
CA LEU A 440 -16.93 4.55 13.72
C LEU A 440 -16.21 3.58 12.78
N SER A 441 -16.73 3.37 11.57
CA SER A 441 -16.04 2.60 10.53
C SER A 441 -16.31 3.17 9.14
N LEU A 442 -15.47 2.87 8.15
CA LEU A 442 -15.79 3.14 6.75
C LEU A 442 -16.85 2.14 6.28
N ASN A 443 -17.83 2.59 5.51
CA ASN A 443 -18.80 1.70 4.91
C ASN A 443 -18.20 1.02 3.67
N ASN A 444 -18.43 -0.29 3.54
CA ASN A 444 -17.86 -1.11 2.46
C ASN A 444 -18.70 -1.11 1.17
N GLU A 445 -19.94 -0.66 1.23
CA GLU A 445 -20.91 -0.65 0.12
C GLU A 445 -21.21 0.77 -0.38
N ILE A 446 -21.12 1.74 0.52
CA ILE A 446 -21.50 3.14 0.28
C ILE A 446 -20.35 4.04 0.68
N ALA A 447 -20.11 5.09 -0.09
CA ALA A 447 -19.13 6.11 0.25
C ALA A 447 -19.58 6.94 1.47
N GLY A 448 -19.22 6.50 2.67
CA GLY A 448 -19.61 7.15 3.92
C GLY A 448 -19.00 6.52 5.17
N LEU A 449 -19.34 7.10 6.32
CA LEU A 449 -18.94 6.63 7.65
C LEU A 449 -20.11 5.95 8.36
N ASN A 450 -19.89 4.74 8.85
CA ASN A 450 -20.83 4.01 9.69
C ASN A 450 -20.66 4.39 11.16
N PHE A 451 -21.78 4.73 11.80
CA PHE A 451 -21.97 4.86 13.23
C PHE A 451 -22.71 3.64 13.72
N ILE A 452 -22.07 2.86 14.59
CA ILE A 452 -22.70 1.71 15.22
C ILE A 452 -22.97 2.08 16.66
N GLU A 453 -24.25 2.10 17.03
CA GLU A 453 -24.70 2.32 18.39
C GLU A 453 -24.49 1.07 19.24
N SER A 454 -24.44 1.22 20.56
CA SER A 454 -24.35 0.09 21.51
C SER A 454 -25.52 -0.89 21.42
N THR A 455 -26.64 -0.44 20.84
CA THR A 455 -27.82 -1.26 20.53
C THR A 455 -27.60 -2.17 19.31
N GLY A 456 -26.51 -1.98 18.56
CA GLY A 456 -26.22 -2.62 17.28
C GLY A 456 -26.81 -1.89 16.06
N ALA A 457 -27.51 -0.77 16.26
CA ALA A 457 -28.04 0.02 15.16
C ALA A 457 -26.89 0.68 14.37
N VAL A 458 -26.92 0.58 13.04
CA VAL A 458 -25.90 1.14 12.14
C VAL A 458 -26.50 2.30 11.35
N ARG A 459 -25.82 3.46 11.34
CA ARG A 459 -26.18 4.62 10.51
C ARG A 459 -25.01 5.02 9.62
N THR A 460 -25.24 5.26 8.33
CA THR A 460 -24.21 5.65 7.37
C THR A 460 -24.32 7.12 7.00
N VAL A 461 -23.33 7.92 7.36
CA VAL A 461 -23.24 9.35 7.08
C VAL A 461 -22.40 9.60 5.82
N CYS A 462 -22.94 10.33 4.86
CA CYS A 462 -22.25 10.70 3.62
C CYS A 462 -22.01 12.20 3.55
N PHE A 463 -20.75 12.64 3.47
CA PHE A 463 -20.42 14.05 3.33
C PHE A 463 -20.52 14.49 1.86
N VAL A 464 -21.06 15.69 1.60
CA VAL A 464 -21.12 16.24 0.23
C VAL A 464 -20.85 17.75 0.24
N TYR A 465 -19.72 18.15 -0.33
CA TYR A 465 -19.33 19.51 -0.61
C TYR A 465 -20.08 20.02 -1.85
N GLY A 466 -20.91 21.05 -1.69
CA GLY A 466 -21.71 21.61 -2.79
C GLY A 466 -21.79 23.13 -2.69
N THR A 467 -22.05 23.77 -3.83
CA THR A 467 -22.07 25.24 -4.00
C THR A 467 -23.48 25.84 -4.02
N TYR A 468 -24.56 25.04 -4.01
CA TYR A 468 -25.96 25.45 -3.73
C TYR A 468 -26.90 24.24 -3.50
N ALA A 469 -27.76 24.32 -2.48
CA ALA A 469 -28.65 23.23 -2.02
C ALA A 469 -29.54 22.56 -3.11
N PRO A 470 -30.11 23.30 -4.10
CA PRO A 470 -30.94 22.70 -5.14
C PRO A 470 -30.23 21.69 -6.06
N ALA A 471 -28.89 21.72 -6.13
CA ALA A 471 -28.13 20.77 -6.94
C ALA A 471 -27.68 19.54 -6.14
N VAL A 472 -27.44 19.68 -4.83
CA VAL A 472 -26.94 18.59 -3.98
C VAL A 472 -27.99 17.51 -3.79
N VAL A 473 -29.25 17.91 -3.52
CA VAL A 473 -30.33 16.95 -3.24
C VAL A 473 -30.60 16.02 -4.42
N PRO A 474 -30.82 16.51 -5.66
CA PRO A 474 -31.03 15.62 -6.81
C PRO A 474 -29.81 14.76 -7.15
N MET A 475 -28.61 15.31 -7.01
CA MET A 475 -27.35 14.61 -7.30
C MET A 475 -27.16 13.39 -6.41
N VAL A 476 -27.29 13.57 -5.10
CA VAL A 476 -27.10 12.47 -4.14
C VAL A 476 -28.27 11.51 -4.19
N THR A 477 -29.49 12.01 -4.41
CA THR A 477 -30.66 11.15 -4.67
C THR A 477 -30.42 10.24 -5.88
N SER A 478 -29.84 10.76 -6.96
CA SER A 478 -29.49 9.95 -8.15
C SER A 478 -28.50 8.86 -7.77
N TYR A 479 -27.39 9.21 -7.09
CA TYR A 479 -26.39 8.24 -6.67
C TYR A 479 -26.97 7.13 -5.78
N LEU A 480 -27.79 7.49 -4.79
CA LEU A 480 -28.42 6.52 -3.89
C LEU A 480 -29.41 5.62 -4.64
N ASN A 481 -30.15 6.15 -5.60
CA ASN A 481 -31.05 5.35 -6.45
C ASN A 481 -30.24 4.38 -7.35
N ASP A 482 -29.10 4.81 -7.89
CA ASP A 482 -28.21 3.96 -8.69
C ASP A 482 -27.62 2.82 -7.83
N LEU A 483 -27.27 3.11 -6.57
CA LEU A 483 -26.87 2.09 -5.61
C LEU A 483 -28.00 1.12 -5.27
N GLU A 484 -29.21 1.59 -4.97
CA GLU A 484 -30.37 0.73 -4.69
C GLU A 484 -30.70 -0.19 -5.88
N ALA A 485 -30.55 0.34 -7.11
CA ALA A 485 -30.77 -0.44 -8.31
C ALA A 485 -29.72 -1.57 -8.50
N SER A 486 -28.49 -1.37 -8.02
CA SER A 486 -27.39 -2.32 -8.19
C SER A 486 -27.22 -3.30 -7.02
N LEU A 487 -27.42 -2.84 -5.77
CA LEU A 487 -27.21 -3.62 -4.55
C LEU A 487 -28.52 -4.15 -3.96
N GLY A 488 -29.68 -3.70 -4.44
CA GLY A 488 -30.98 -3.96 -3.84
C GLY A 488 -31.34 -2.91 -2.78
N PRO A 489 -32.44 -3.10 -2.03
CA PRO A 489 -32.86 -2.14 -1.00
C PRO A 489 -31.74 -1.96 0.02
N LEU A 490 -31.24 -0.74 0.09
CA LEU A 490 -30.13 -0.40 0.95
C LEU A 490 -30.53 -0.54 2.44
N PRO A 491 -29.63 -1.01 3.33
CA PRO A 491 -29.93 -1.17 4.74
C PRO A 491 -30.38 0.15 5.38
N SER A 492 -31.07 0.09 6.53
CA SER A 492 -31.62 1.26 7.19
C SER A 492 -30.55 2.24 7.68
N PHE A 493 -30.04 3.10 6.81
CA PHE A 493 -29.16 4.19 7.18
C PHE A 493 -29.83 5.54 6.95
N GLU A 494 -29.40 6.48 7.78
CA GLU A 494 -29.68 7.90 7.67
C GLU A 494 -28.55 8.56 6.88
N VAL A 495 -28.76 8.86 5.58
CA VAL A 495 -27.76 9.59 4.78
C VAL A 495 -27.76 11.05 5.17
N LEU A 496 -26.92 11.41 6.12
CA LEU A 496 -26.76 12.78 6.58
C LEU A 496 -25.87 13.59 5.63
N ILE A 497 -26.48 14.43 4.79
CA ILE A 497 -25.71 15.27 3.85
C ILE A 497 -25.39 16.61 4.48
N ILE A 498 -24.09 16.94 4.57
CA ILE A 498 -23.60 18.23 5.06
C ILE A 498 -23.03 19.03 3.88
N PRO A 499 -23.76 19.98 3.30
CA PRO A 499 -23.21 20.91 2.32
C PRO A 499 -22.14 21.75 3.00
N CYS A 500 -21.02 22.00 2.31
CA CYS A 500 -19.77 22.48 2.92
C CYS A 500 -19.31 23.89 2.48
N SER A 501 -20.24 24.80 2.11
CA SER A 501 -19.95 26.23 1.86
C SER A 501 -21.01 27.14 2.50
N GLU A 502 -20.60 28.28 3.08
CA GLU A 502 -21.54 29.29 3.59
C GLU A 502 -22.38 29.86 2.45
N TYR A 503 -23.70 29.60 2.49
CA TYR A 503 -24.64 30.22 1.59
C TYR A 503 -25.09 31.57 2.14
N LYS A 504 -24.91 32.64 1.37
CA LYS A 504 -25.90 33.72 1.43
C LYS A 504 -27.12 33.27 0.63
N VAL A 505 -27.95 32.40 1.23
CA VAL A 505 -29.33 32.22 0.73
C VAL A 505 -30.03 33.54 1.01
N GLY A 506 -29.91 34.49 0.09
CA GLY A 506 -30.71 35.69 0.13
C GLY A 506 -32.18 35.25 0.13
N THR A 507 -32.85 35.41 1.28
CA THR A 507 -34.26 35.80 1.44
C THR A 507 -35.31 35.26 0.45
N ILE A 508 -35.14 34.08 -0.13
CA ILE A 508 -36.15 33.45 -0.99
C ILE A 508 -36.70 32.19 -0.28
N PRO A 509 -37.82 32.32 0.45
CA PRO A 509 -38.44 31.25 1.24
C PRO A 509 -38.85 29.99 0.45
N SER A 510 -38.88 30.05 -0.89
CA SER A 510 -39.28 28.94 -1.74
C SER A 510 -38.17 27.90 -1.98
N PHE A 511 -36.94 28.14 -1.50
CA PHE A 511 -35.78 27.29 -1.79
C PHE A 511 -35.12 26.64 -0.58
N ALA A 512 -35.60 26.90 0.64
CA ALA A 512 -35.26 26.05 1.77
C ALA A 512 -35.95 24.69 1.53
N PRO A 513 -35.22 23.56 1.40
CA PRO A 513 -35.90 22.27 1.49
C PRO A 513 -36.63 22.27 2.82
N ARG A 514 -37.95 22.09 2.79
CA ARG A 514 -38.66 21.78 4.02
C ARG A 514 -37.92 20.58 4.62
N PRO A 515 -37.49 20.63 5.90
CA PRO A 515 -36.98 19.42 6.54
C PRO A 515 -38.03 18.36 6.25
N VAL A 516 -37.59 17.27 5.63
CA VAL A 516 -38.49 16.12 5.43
C VAL A 516 -38.68 15.57 6.83
N LEU A 517 -39.63 16.15 7.55
CA LEU A 517 -40.19 15.62 8.77
C LEU A 517 -40.50 14.17 8.44
N ALA A 518 -39.79 13.27 9.14
CA ALA A 518 -39.90 11.82 9.07
C ALA A 518 -41.28 11.39 8.59
N LYS A 519 -41.43 11.16 7.29
CA LYS A 519 -42.62 10.50 6.77
C LYS A 519 -42.30 9.02 6.76
N HIS A 520 -42.76 8.31 7.79
CA HIS A 520 -42.91 6.87 7.70
C HIS A 520 -43.84 6.56 6.52
N LEU A 521 -43.30 5.94 5.48
CA LEU A 521 -44.12 5.33 4.44
C LEU A 521 -44.70 4.02 5.01
N PRO A 522 -46.01 3.77 4.84
CA PRO A 522 -46.60 2.54 5.32
C PRO A 522 -46.21 1.37 4.40
N GLY A 523 -45.54 0.37 4.97
CA GLY A 523 -45.32 -0.94 4.36
C GLY A 523 -43.94 -1.14 3.71
N ILE A 524 -43.03 -1.76 4.48
CA ILE A 524 -41.70 -2.31 4.12
C ILE A 524 -40.53 -1.30 4.20
N ALA A 525 -39.44 -1.77 4.82
CA ALA A 525 -38.22 -1.05 5.17
C ALA A 525 -37.45 -0.54 3.94
N THR A 526 -37.57 0.75 3.67
CA THR A 526 -36.73 1.52 2.74
C THR A 526 -35.96 2.56 3.54
N ALA A 527 -34.64 2.70 3.30
CA ALA A 527 -33.75 3.60 4.03
C ALA A 527 -34.32 5.03 4.21
N ILE A 528 -34.15 5.61 5.41
CA ILE A 528 -34.59 6.98 5.71
C ILE A 528 -33.50 7.94 5.24
N ARG A 529 -33.79 8.80 4.27
CA ARG A 529 -32.83 9.79 3.78
C ARG A 529 -33.04 11.13 4.49
N THR A 530 -32.09 11.57 5.33
CA THR A 530 -32.18 12.83 6.08
C THR A 530 -31.15 13.84 5.58
N PHE A 531 -31.60 14.89 4.89
CA PHE A 531 -30.71 15.96 4.45
C PHE A 531 -30.60 17.02 5.55
N VAL A 532 -29.39 17.21 6.08
CA VAL A 532 -29.15 18.27 7.08
C VAL A 532 -29.15 19.62 6.39
N ASN A 533 -29.80 20.58 7.04
CA ASN A 533 -29.71 21.96 6.60
C ASN A 533 -28.26 22.46 6.83
N PRO A 534 -27.50 22.82 5.77
CA PRO A 534 -26.14 23.34 5.91
C PRO A 534 -26.05 24.54 6.84
N ASP A 535 -27.09 25.37 6.87
CA ASP A 535 -27.15 26.57 7.70
C ASP A 535 -27.17 26.22 9.19
N VAL A 536 -27.60 25.01 9.55
CA VAL A 536 -27.47 24.51 10.92
C VAL A 536 -26.00 24.30 11.24
N ILE A 537 -25.29 23.53 10.41
CA ILE A 537 -23.87 23.17 10.63
C ILE A 537 -22.94 24.38 10.57
N PHE A 538 -23.02 25.19 9.51
CA PHE A 538 -22.21 26.41 9.39
C PHE A 538 -22.72 27.59 10.20
N GLY A 539 -23.94 27.48 10.73
CA GLY A 539 -24.47 28.42 11.68
C GLY A 539 -23.80 28.35 13.05
N ALA A 540 -22.99 27.30 13.30
CA ALA A 540 -22.29 27.08 14.56
C ALA A 540 -21.39 28.28 14.94
N SER A 541 -21.46 28.70 16.19
CA SER A 541 -20.57 29.76 16.72
C SER A 541 -19.16 29.26 16.97
N ASP A 542 -19.02 27.98 17.32
CA ASP A 542 -17.77 27.35 17.72
C ASP A 542 -17.84 25.82 17.51
N PHE A 543 -16.76 25.10 17.85
CA PHE A 543 -16.67 23.66 17.67
C PHE A 543 -17.61 22.86 18.59
N ALA A 544 -17.88 23.34 19.81
CA ALA A 544 -18.79 22.67 20.74
C ALA A 544 -20.26 22.82 20.28
N ASP A 545 -20.62 24.00 19.76
CA ASP A 545 -21.91 24.25 19.10
C ASP A 545 -22.05 23.37 17.85
N LEU A 546 -20.99 23.22 17.04
CA LEU A 546 -20.99 22.29 15.90
C LEU A 546 -21.31 20.84 16.34
N ILE A 547 -20.65 20.34 17.39
CA ILE A 547 -20.92 19.00 17.94
C ILE A 547 -22.36 18.90 18.43
N SER A 548 -22.85 19.91 19.17
CA SER A 548 -24.23 19.95 19.70
C SER A 548 -25.27 19.89 18.57
N ARG A 549 -25.02 20.61 17.47
CA ARG A 549 -25.89 20.63 16.29
C ARG A 549 -25.85 19.32 15.53
N LEU A 550 -24.66 18.77 15.27
CA LEU A 550 -24.51 17.44 14.66
C LEU A 550 -25.24 16.38 15.50
N ARG A 551 -25.12 16.46 16.82
CA ARG A 551 -25.83 15.59 17.76
C ARG A 551 -27.35 15.67 17.60
N SER A 552 -27.89 16.88 17.54
CA SER A 552 -29.32 17.13 17.33
C SER A 552 -29.80 16.59 15.97
N GLU A 553 -29.06 16.85 14.90
CA GLU A 553 -29.41 16.40 13.54
C GLU A 553 -29.33 14.88 13.39
N LEU A 554 -28.37 14.24 14.06
CA LEU A 554 -28.24 12.79 14.13
C LEU A 554 -29.23 12.16 15.12
N GLY A 555 -29.99 12.94 15.90
CA GLY A 555 -30.88 12.39 16.93
C GLY A 555 -30.16 11.47 17.93
N VAL A 556 -28.89 11.74 18.22
CA VAL A 556 -28.08 10.97 19.19
C VAL A 556 -28.08 11.66 20.53
#